data_AF-A0AAJ5UTU3-F1
#
_entry.id   AF-A0AAJ5UTU3-F1
#
_cell.length_a   1.000
_cell.length_b   1.000
_cell.length_c   1.000
_cell.angle_alpha   90.00
_cell.angle_beta   90.00
_cell.angle_gamma   90.00
#
_symmetry.space_group_name_H-M   'P 1'
#
loop_
_entity.id
_entity.type
_entity.pdbx_description
1 polymer ?
#
loop_
_entity_poly.entity_id
_entity_poly.type
_entity_poly.pdbx_seq_one_letter_code
_entity_poly.pdbx_strand_id
1 'polypeptide(L)'
;MDKLEDIIMPNDEELKKLYCKGLKNMIDKTIESVSIQTSNNYCGLRFWELRCLRKDGKYNIFNLMVSTMQEYGVAKTLNSTKKVTNWLNSEIGLAWVNERKEEATSTGIGLFL
;
A
#
# COMPACT_ATOMS: atom_id res chain seq x y z
N MET A 1 29.97 -13.17 -44.24
CA MET A 1 28.58 -12.93 -43.80
C MET A 1 28.70 -12.56 -42.34
N ASP A 2 28.57 -11.28 -42.00
CA ASP A 2 28.14 -10.84 -40.69
C ASP A 2 27.60 -9.42 -40.86
N LYS A 3 26.27 -9.30 -40.75
CA LYS A 3 25.56 -8.02 -40.78
C LYS A 3 25.69 -7.43 -39.38
N LEU A 4 26.49 -6.38 -39.22
CA LEU A 4 26.41 -5.51 -38.07
C LEU A 4 25.06 -4.79 -38.16
N GLU A 5 24.11 -5.18 -37.31
CA GLU A 5 22.83 -4.48 -37.19
C GLU A 5 23.09 -3.08 -36.64
N ASP A 6 22.63 -2.07 -37.38
CA ASP A 6 22.69 -0.67 -37.00
C ASP A 6 21.94 -0.44 -35.68
N ILE A 7 22.68 -0.24 -34.59
CA ILE A 7 22.12 0.19 -33.31
C ILE A 7 21.78 1.68 -33.45
N ILE A 8 20.54 1.98 -33.86
CA ILE A 8 20.01 3.33 -33.88
C ILE A 8 19.74 3.75 -32.43
N MET A 9 20.62 4.58 -31.86
CA MET A 9 20.34 5.23 -30.58
C MET A 9 19.18 6.23 -30.77
N PRO A 10 18.09 6.12 -29.99
CA PRO A 10 16.99 7.07 -30.09
C PRO A 10 17.46 8.47 -29.73
N ASN A 11 17.00 9.49 -30.47
CA ASN A 11 17.41 10.86 -30.20
C ASN A 11 16.83 11.35 -28.86
N ASP A 12 17.41 12.42 -28.31
CA ASP A 12 17.03 13.00 -27.00
C ASP A 12 15.54 13.34 -26.89
N GLU A 13 14.85 13.61 -27.99
CA GLU A 13 13.44 13.99 -28.04
C GLU A 13 12.51 12.77 -28.00
N GLU A 14 12.93 11.65 -28.60
CA GLU A 14 12.30 10.34 -28.42
C GLU A 14 12.52 9.78 -27.02
N LEU A 15 13.72 9.92 -26.46
CA LEU A 15 14.02 9.58 -25.07
C LEU A 15 13.16 10.38 -24.10
N LYS A 16 13.01 11.70 -24.30
CA LYS A 16 12.09 12.54 -23.50
C LYS A 16 10.64 12.13 -23.66
N LYS A 17 10.18 11.77 -24.86
CA LYS A 17 8.80 11.26 -25.06
C LYS A 17 8.58 9.92 -24.38
N LEU A 18 9.52 8.98 -24.46
CA LEU A 18 9.48 7.70 -23.76
C LEU A 18 9.50 7.89 -22.25
N TYR A 19 10.35 8.78 -21.74
CA TYR A 19 10.45 9.11 -20.32
C TYR A 19 9.18 9.81 -19.80
N CYS A 20 8.64 10.79 -20.53
CA CYS A 20 7.36 11.45 -20.20
C CYS A 20 6.15 10.50 -20.34
N LYS A 21 6.18 9.57 -21.29
CA LYS A 21 5.14 8.52 -21.45
C LYS A 21 5.24 7.46 -20.34
N GLY A 22 6.44 7.16 -19.86
CA GLY A 22 6.70 6.32 -18.69
C GLY A 22 6.29 7.01 -17.37
N LEU A 23 6.62 8.29 -17.20
CA LEU A 23 6.25 9.11 -16.05
C LEU A 23 4.74 9.35 -15.95
N LYS A 24 4.05 9.58 -17.07
CA LYS A 24 2.58 9.67 -17.11
C LYS A 24 1.87 8.36 -16.71
N ASN A 25 2.59 7.24 -16.70
CA ASN A 25 2.09 5.93 -16.30
C ASN A 25 2.55 5.49 -14.91
N MET A 26 3.24 6.35 -14.14
CA MET A 26 3.46 6.07 -12.72
C MET A 26 2.15 6.23 -11.96
N ILE A 27 1.41 5.12 -11.89
CA ILE A 27 0.20 5.00 -11.09
C ILE A 27 0.56 5.36 -9.64
N ASP A 28 -0.04 6.43 -9.10
CA ASP A 28 0.17 6.85 -7.71
C ASP A 28 -0.46 5.81 -6.77
N LYS A 29 0.39 4.98 -6.17
CA LYS A 29 -0.01 3.90 -5.24
C LYS A 29 -0.05 4.39 -3.79
N THR A 30 -0.07 5.69 -3.53
CA THR A 30 -0.12 6.24 -2.17
C THR A 30 -1.47 5.92 -1.54
N ILE A 31 -1.43 5.42 -0.31
CA ILE A 31 -2.61 5.19 0.52
C ILE A 31 -3.08 6.53 1.08
N GLU A 32 -4.35 6.85 0.88
CA GLU A 32 -4.96 8.12 1.31
C GLU A 32 -5.98 7.96 2.44
N SER A 33 -6.52 6.76 2.63
CA SER A 33 -7.40 6.47 3.77
C SER A 33 -7.37 5.00 4.17
N VAL A 34 -7.71 4.74 5.43
CA VAL A 34 -7.69 3.41 6.04
C VAL A 34 -8.98 3.14 6.78
N SER A 35 -9.53 1.94 6.60
CA SER A 35 -10.71 1.46 7.33
C SER A 35 -10.43 0.10 7.95
N ILE A 36 -10.93 -0.12 9.16
CA ILE A 36 -10.91 -1.44 9.81
C ILE A 36 -12.13 -2.21 9.31
N GLN A 37 -11.91 -3.34 8.65
CA GLN A 37 -12.97 -4.20 8.12
C GLN A 37 -13.44 -5.19 9.17
N THR A 38 -12.49 -5.90 9.77
CA THR A 38 -12.78 -6.93 10.77
C THR A 38 -11.79 -6.88 11.93
N SER A 39 -12.20 -7.45 13.05
CA SER A 39 -11.44 -7.57 14.28
C SER A 39 -11.39 -9.04 14.66
N ASN A 40 -10.22 -9.66 14.58
CA ASN A 40 -10.09 -11.11 14.66
C ASN A 40 -9.22 -11.56 15.83
N ASN A 41 -9.47 -12.78 16.28
CA ASN A 41 -8.62 -13.52 17.20
C ASN A 41 -8.41 -14.94 16.66
N TYR A 42 -7.18 -15.25 16.27
CA TYR A 42 -6.82 -16.54 15.69
C TYR A 42 -5.60 -17.09 16.42
N CYS A 43 -5.72 -18.29 17.01
CA CYS A 43 -4.64 -18.92 17.79
C CYS A 43 -4.04 -18.00 18.88
N GLY A 44 -4.83 -17.13 19.49
CA GLY A 44 -4.38 -16.16 20.51
C GLY A 44 -3.81 -14.85 19.95
N LEU A 45 -3.58 -14.77 18.64
CA LEU A 45 -3.16 -13.56 17.95
C LEU A 45 -4.39 -12.67 17.71
N ARG A 46 -4.33 -11.44 18.20
CA ARG A 46 -5.40 -10.45 18.05
C ARG A 46 -4.97 -9.42 17.01
N PHE A 47 -5.77 -9.21 15.97
CA PHE A 47 -5.44 -8.29 14.89
C PHE A 47 -6.67 -7.66 14.25
N TRP A 48 -6.47 -6.52 13.59
CA TRP A 48 -7.44 -5.88 12.72
C TRP A 48 -7.10 -6.14 11.27
N GLU A 49 -8.11 -6.45 10.46
CA GLU A 49 -7.95 -6.41 9.01
C GLU A 49 -8.23 -4.98 8.53
N LEU A 50 -7.24 -4.37 7.90
CA LEU A 50 -7.32 -3.02 7.36
C LEU A 50 -7.57 -3.09 5.85
N ARG A 51 -8.49 -2.27 5.37
CA ARG A 51 -8.62 -1.93 3.95
C ARG A 51 -8.12 -0.51 3.76
N CYS A 52 -7.05 -0.37 2.98
CA CYS A 52 -6.36 0.88 2.70
C CYS A 52 -6.64 1.32 1.27
N LEU A 53 -7.37 2.43 1.09
CA LEU A 53 -7.68 3.00 -0.22
C LEU A 53 -6.47 3.75 -0.76
N ARG A 54 -6.16 3.52 -2.03
CA ARG A 54 -5.09 4.20 -2.76
C ARG A 54 -5.64 5.25 -3.70
N LYS A 55 -4.81 6.25 -4.00
CA LYS A 55 -5.13 7.32 -4.96
C LYS A 55 -5.45 6.83 -6.38
N ASP A 56 -4.94 5.65 -6.76
CA ASP A 56 -5.28 4.99 -8.03
C ASP A 56 -6.64 4.25 -8.00
N GLY A 57 -7.41 4.40 -6.93
CA GLY A 57 -8.72 3.78 -6.75
C GLY A 57 -8.67 2.29 -6.34
N LYS A 58 -7.47 1.71 -6.23
CA LYS A 58 -7.29 0.33 -5.74
C LYS A 58 -7.20 0.31 -4.21
N TYR A 59 -7.14 -0.88 -3.64
CA TYR A 59 -6.93 -1.05 -2.21
C TYR A 59 -5.85 -2.08 -1.91
N ASN A 60 -5.23 -1.91 -0.74
CA ASN A 60 -4.35 -2.89 -0.11
C ASN A 60 -5.04 -3.42 1.16
N ILE A 61 -4.80 -4.70 1.47
CA ILE A 61 -5.28 -5.33 2.71
C ILE A 61 -4.09 -5.62 3.62
N PHE A 62 -4.23 -5.26 4.90
CA PHE A 62 -3.22 -5.50 5.93
C PHE A 62 -3.82 -6.19 7.14
N ASN A 63 -3.06 -7.06 7.77
CA ASN A 63 -3.36 -7.51 9.12
C ASN A 63 -2.50 -6.70 10.10
N LEU A 64 -3.15 -5.88 10.92
CA LEU A 64 -2.49 -5.09 11.94
C LEU A 64 -2.65 -5.75 13.32
N MET A 65 -1.54 -6.22 13.87
CA MET A 65 -1.51 -6.81 15.19
C MET A 65 -1.86 -5.78 16.27
N VAL A 66 -2.66 -6.21 17.27
CA VAL A 66 -2.98 -5.37 18.43
C VAL A 66 -1.73 -4.97 19.20
N SER A 67 -0.74 -5.88 19.30
CA SER A 67 0.54 -5.62 19.98
C SER A 67 1.31 -4.47 19.36
N THR A 68 1.36 -4.38 18.03
CA THR A 68 1.99 -3.26 17.34
C THR A 68 1.39 -1.93 17.80
N MET A 69 0.06 -1.84 17.84
CA MET A 69 -0.61 -0.60 18.30
C MET A 69 -0.48 -0.35 19.81
N GLN A 70 -0.18 -1.38 20.62
CA GLN A 70 0.15 -1.22 22.03
C GLN A 70 1.53 -0.59 22.21
N GLU A 71 2.52 -0.99 21.40
CA GLU A 71 3.88 -0.43 21.40
C GLU A 71 3.86 1.07 21.06
N TYR A 72 2.99 1.49 20.14
CA TYR A 72 2.77 2.91 19.83
C TYR A 72 1.86 3.65 20.84
N GLY A 73 1.34 2.99 21.87
CA GLY A 73 0.41 3.60 22.85
C GLY A 73 -0.97 3.97 22.27
N VAL A 74 -1.28 3.50 21.06
CA VAL A 74 -2.52 3.82 20.34
C VAL A 74 -3.65 2.90 20.81
N ALA A 75 -3.40 1.61 20.98
CA ALA A 75 -4.41 0.65 21.42
C ALA A 75 -4.04 -0.05 22.74
N LYS A 76 -5.05 -0.54 23.45
CA LYS A 76 -4.85 -1.47 24.58
C LYS A 76 -5.43 -2.85 24.31
N THR A 77 -6.48 -2.92 23.49
CA THR A 77 -7.23 -4.15 23.19
C THR A 77 -7.81 -4.06 21.78
N LEU A 78 -8.37 -5.18 21.29
CA LEU A 78 -9.06 -5.26 20.01
C LEU A 78 -10.26 -4.29 19.89
N ASN A 79 -10.84 -3.87 21.01
CA ASN A 79 -11.97 -2.92 21.04
C ASN A 79 -11.54 -1.45 20.84
N SER A 80 -10.24 -1.18 20.69
CA SER A 80 -9.72 0.18 20.49
C SER A 80 -9.89 0.68 19.05
N THR A 81 -10.77 0.06 18.26
CA THR A 81 -10.95 0.28 16.82
C THR A 81 -11.07 1.75 16.46
N LYS A 82 -11.93 2.51 17.14
CA LYS A 82 -12.10 3.96 16.87
C LYS A 82 -10.80 4.74 17.03
N LYS A 83 -10.04 4.49 18.10
CA LYS A 83 -8.78 5.18 18.37
C LYS A 83 -7.72 4.80 17.34
N VAL A 84 -7.67 3.52 16.96
CA VAL A 84 -6.77 3.00 15.92
C VAL A 84 -7.11 3.59 14.55
N THR A 85 -8.39 3.59 14.15
CA THR A 85 -8.84 4.20 12.89
C THR A 85 -8.48 5.68 12.82
N ASN A 86 -8.73 6.44 13.90
CA ASN A 86 -8.39 7.86 13.94
C ASN A 86 -6.87 8.08 13.79
N TRP A 87 -6.06 7.24 14.43
CA TRP A 87 -4.61 7.32 14.32
C TRP A 87 -4.14 6.94 12.89
N LEU A 88 -4.67 5.86 12.31
CA LEU A 88 -4.32 5.39 10.96
C LEU A 88 -4.64 6.40 9.86
N ASN A 89 -5.65 7.26 10.07
CA ASN A 89 -6.03 8.34 9.16
C ASN A 89 -5.43 9.70 9.55
N SER A 90 -4.55 9.76 10.55
CA SER A 90 -3.70 10.93 10.79
C SER A 90 -2.52 10.96 9.81
N GLU A 91 -1.85 12.09 9.68
CA GLU A 91 -0.65 12.22 8.84
C GLU A 91 0.43 11.18 9.20
N ILE A 92 0.68 10.99 10.50
CA ILE A 92 1.66 10.02 11.01
C ILE A 92 1.22 8.58 10.69
N GLY A 93 -0.06 8.26 10.88
CA GLY A 93 -0.58 6.93 10.58
C GLY A 93 -0.54 6.60 9.10
N LEU A 94 -0.93 7.55 8.24
CA LEU A 94 -0.86 7.39 6.79
C LEU A 94 0.59 7.26 6.30
N ALA A 95 1.53 8.00 6.86
CA ALA A 95 2.96 7.83 6.57
C ALA A 95 3.43 6.42 6.95
N TRP A 96 3.12 5.97 8.17
CA TRP A 96 3.46 4.64 8.68
C TRP A 96 2.93 3.50 7.79
N VAL A 97 1.68 3.60 7.34
CA VAL A 97 1.06 2.61 6.43
C VAL A 97 1.71 2.68 5.04
N ASN A 98 2.02 3.88 4.54
CA ASN A 98 2.63 4.04 3.22
C ASN A 98 4.06 3.49 3.13
N GLU A 99 4.84 3.53 4.22
CA GLU A 99 6.16 2.90 4.30
C GLU A 99 6.08 1.37 4.18
N ARG A 100 4.98 0.77 4.65
CA ARG A 100 4.79 -0.69 4.74
C ARG A 100 3.90 -1.27 3.65
N LYS A 101 3.44 -0.44 2.70
CA LYS A 101 2.42 -0.84 1.72
C LYS A 101 2.86 -1.94 0.76
N GLU A 102 4.16 -2.15 0.62
CA GLU A 102 4.73 -3.24 -0.19
C GLU A 102 4.68 -4.59 0.52
N GLU A 103 4.59 -4.59 1.86
CA GLU A 103 4.40 -5.80 2.68
C GLU A 103 2.94 -6.28 2.69
N ALA A 104 2.00 -5.43 2.28
CA ALA A 104 0.59 -5.80 2.18
C ALA A 104 0.37 -6.79 1.05
N THR A 105 -0.52 -7.76 1.30
CA THR A 105 -1.11 -8.54 0.21
C THR A 105 -1.90 -7.59 -0.68
N SER A 106 -1.30 -7.17 -1.79
CA SER A 106 -1.97 -6.34 -2.78
C SER A 106 -2.93 -7.26 -3.54
N THR A 107 -4.14 -7.42 -3.00
CA THR A 107 -5.19 -8.17 -3.68
C THR A 107 -5.63 -7.37 -4.90
N GLY A 108 -5.10 -7.71 -6.07
CA GLY A 108 -5.76 -7.40 -7.32
C GLY A 108 -7.06 -8.18 -7.36
N ILE A 109 -8.17 -7.55 -6.94
CA ILE A 109 -9.55 -8.05 -7.06
C ILE A 109 -9.73 -9.47 -6.50
N GLY A 110 -10.25 -9.54 -5.27
CA GLY A 110 -10.83 -10.71 -4.59
C GLY A 110 -10.58 -12.10 -5.18
N LEU A 111 -9.72 -12.87 -4.51
CA LEU A 111 -9.75 -14.33 -4.52
C LEU A 111 -9.36 -14.80 -3.12
N PHE A 112 -10.34 -15.33 -2.39
CA PHE A 112 -10.13 -16.17 -1.22
C PHE A 112 -9.83 -17.59 -1.73
N LEU A 113 -8.85 -18.25 -1.12
CA LEU A 113 -8.87 -19.70 -0.93
C LEU A 113 -9.09 -19.96 0.56
#